data_AF-A0A371FS20-F1
#
_entry.id   AF-A0A371FS20-F1
#
_cell.length_a   1.000
_cell.length_b   1.000
_cell.length_c   1.000
_cell.angle_alpha   90.00
_cell.angle_beta   90.00
_cell.angle_gamma   90.00
#
_symmetry.space_group_name_H-M   'P 1'
#
loop_
_entity.id
_entity.type
_entity.pdbx_description
1 polymer ?
#
loop_
_entity_poly.entity_id
_entity_poly.type
_entity_poly.pdbx_seq_one_letter_code
_entity_poly.pdbx_strand_id
1 'polypeptide(L)'
;MCLVIMKRLIPKALYLRVKVQENSLKKLSNSLQCKKNEKAETSNLLAKLISIKYKGRGNIREYIIEMSNLTSKFKSLKLKLSENLIVHLVLILLPAHFCQFKVSYNTQKDKWSLNELISHYV
;
A
#
# COMPACT_ATOMS: atom_id res chain seq x y z
N MET A 1 -39.81 -37.35 -22.16
CA MET A 1 -40.55 -36.94 -20.94
C MET A 1 -39.74 -37.01 -19.63
N CYS A 2 -38.62 -37.73 -19.53
CA CYS A 2 -37.93 -37.97 -18.25
C CYS A 2 -37.12 -36.78 -17.69
N LEU A 3 -36.63 -35.86 -18.53
CA LEU A 3 -35.87 -34.67 -18.10
C LEU A 3 -36.69 -33.66 -17.28
N VAL A 4 -37.99 -33.56 -17.54
CA VAL A 4 -38.89 -32.61 -16.86
C VAL A 4 -39.24 -33.10 -15.45
N ILE A 5 -39.23 -34.42 -15.23
CA ILE A 5 -39.53 -35.06 -13.95
C ILE A 5 -38.33 -34.95 -13.01
N MET A 6 -37.10 -35.16 -13.51
CA MET A 6 -35.88 -34.95 -12.72
C MET A 6 -35.76 -33.52 -12.18
N LYS A 7 -36.18 -32.51 -12.94
CA LYS A 7 -36.19 -31.11 -12.49
C LYS A 7 -37.25 -30.80 -11.42
N ARG A 8 -38.32 -31.61 -11.30
CA ARG A 8 -39.37 -31.44 -10.28
C ARG A 8 -39.07 -32.16 -8.96
N LEU A 9 -38.19 -33.15 -8.98
CA LEU A 9 -37.84 -33.96 -7.80
C LEU A 9 -36.76 -33.35 -6.91
N ILE A 10 -36.04 -32.31 -7.38
CA ILE A 10 -35.06 -31.60 -6.55
C ILE A 10 -35.84 -30.71 -5.57
N PRO A 11 -35.87 -31.01 -4.27
CA PRO A 11 -36.57 -30.19 -3.31
C PRO A 11 -35.95 -28.80 -3.27
N LYS A 12 -36.79 -27.76 -3.30
CA LYS A 12 -36.36 -26.35 -3.27
C LYS A 12 -35.43 -26.04 -2.09
N ALA A 13 -35.58 -26.78 -0.99
CA ALA A 13 -34.71 -26.74 0.18
C ALA A 13 -33.27 -27.19 -0.11
N LEU A 14 -33.06 -28.21 -0.97
CA LEU A 14 -31.72 -28.63 -1.40
C LEU A 14 -31.09 -27.56 -2.29
N TYR A 15 -31.85 -26.95 -3.20
CA TYR A 15 -31.35 -25.85 -4.04
C TYR A 15 -30.94 -24.63 -3.20
N LEU A 16 -31.77 -24.21 -2.24
CA LEU A 16 -31.44 -23.13 -1.32
C LEU A 16 -30.20 -23.45 -0.48
N ARG A 17 -30.08 -24.67 0.03
CA ARG A 17 -28.93 -25.13 0.83
C ARG A 17 -27.63 -25.11 0.02
N VAL A 18 -27.66 -25.61 -1.22
CA VAL A 18 -26.51 -25.57 -2.14
C VAL A 18 -26.10 -24.12 -2.41
N LYS A 19 -27.06 -23.22 -2.67
CA LYS A 19 -26.78 -21.81 -2.95
C LYS A 19 -26.21 -21.06 -1.74
N VAL A 20 -26.68 -21.38 -0.52
CA VAL A 20 -26.14 -20.83 0.73
C VAL A 20 -24.72 -21.34 0.98
N GLN A 21 -24.47 -22.62 0.73
CA GLN A 21 -23.14 -23.23 0.87
C GLN A 21 -22.15 -22.62 -0.14
N GLU A 22 -22.55 -22.48 -1.40
CA GLU A 22 -21.73 -21.82 -2.45
C GLU A 22 -21.40 -20.38 -2.11
N ASN A 23 -22.38 -19.60 -1.62
CA ASN A 23 -22.13 -18.22 -1.21
C ASN A 23 -21.19 -18.14 0.00
N SER A 24 -21.33 -19.06 0.96
CA SER A 24 -20.43 -19.15 2.12
C SER A 24 -19.01 -19.54 1.72
N LEU A 25 -18.86 -20.51 0.81
CA LEU A 25 -17.57 -20.93 0.25
C LEU A 25 -16.92 -19.83 -0.58
N LYS A 26 -17.69 -19.11 -1.41
CA LYS A 26 -17.19 -17.93 -2.15
C LYS A 26 -16.72 -16.84 -1.20
N LYS A 27 -17.47 -16.56 -0.12
CA LYS A 27 -17.09 -15.57 0.88
C LYS A 27 -15.81 -15.98 1.63
N LEU A 28 -15.68 -17.27 1.99
CA LEU A 28 -14.47 -17.82 2.60
C LEU A 28 -13.27 -17.79 1.64
N SER A 29 -13.44 -18.22 0.38
CA SER A 29 -12.42 -18.17 -0.66
C SER A 29 -11.94 -16.73 -0.89
N ASN A 30 -12.86 -15.78 -1.06
CA ASN A 30 -12.54 -14.37 -1.21
C ASN A 30 -11.79 -13.84 0.03
N SER A 31 -12.19 -14.23 1.24
CA SER A 31 -11.51 -13.80 2.48
C SER A 31 -10.08 -14.38 2.61
N LEU A 32 -9.86 -15.61 2.16
CA LEU A 32 -8.55 -16.27 2.17
C LEU A 32 -7.63 -15.73 1.06
N GLN A 33 -8.20 -15.41 -0.10
CA GLN A 33 -7.49 -14.84 -1.24
C GLN A 33 -7.11 -13.37 -1.00
N CYS A 34 -7.97 -12.60 -0.34
CA CYS A 34 -7.69 -11.23 0.11
C CYS A 34 -6.53 -11.20 1.12
N LYS A 35 -6.53 -12.11 2.12
CA LYS A 35 -5.46 -12.20 3.13
C LYS A 35 -4.09 -12.60 2.57
N LYS A 36 -4.05 -13.40 1.50
CA LYS A 36 -2.78 -13.79 0.85
C LYS A 36 -2.19 -12.66 -0.01
N ASN A 37 -3.01 -11.75 -0.53
CA ASN A 37 -2.55 -10.67 -1.40
C ASN A 37 -2.10 -9.43 -0.60
N GLU A 38 -2.86 -8.97 0.39
CA GLU A 38 -2.57 -7.73 1.12
C GLU A 38 -1.18 -7.72 1.79
N LYS A 39 -0.75 -8.85 2.36
CA LYS A 39 0.58 -8.98 2.98
C LYS A 39 1.71 -8.91 1.95
N ALA A 40 1.53 -9.59 0.82
CA ALA A 40 2.49 -9.58 -0.28
C ALA A 40 2.56 -8.18 -0.93
N GLU A 41 1.42 -7.55 -1.12
CA GLU A 41 1.29 -6.18 -1.62
C GLU A 41 1.97 -5.17 -0.70
N THR A 42 1.72 -5.27 0.61
CA THR A 42 2.40 -4.45 1.63
C THR A 42 3.91 -4.64 1.58
N SER A 43 4.39 -5.88 1.51
CA SER A 43 5.82 -6.20 1.43
C SER A 43 6.44 -5.64 0.16
N ASN A 44 5.75 -5.74 -0.97
CA ASN A 44 6.18 -5.18 -2.25
C ASN A 44 6.22 -3.65 -2.22
N LEU A 45 5.23 -2.99 -1.61
CA LEU A 45 5.23 -1.54 -1.43
C LEU A 45 6.37 -1.09 -0.51
N LEU A 46 6.66 -1.82 0.57
CA LEU A 46 7.80 -1.54 1.45
C LEU A 46 9.13 -1.70 0.71
N ALA A 47 9.28 -2.78 -0.07
CA ALA A 47 10.47 -2.99 -0.91
C ALA A 47 10.66 -1.85 -1.92
N LYS A 48 9.58 -1.38 -2.55
CA LYS A 48 9.63 -0.21 -3.44
C LYS A 48 10.01 1.06 -2.70
N LEU A 49 9.44 1.28 -1.52
CA LEU A 49 9.70 2.44 -0.67
C LEU A 49 11.17 2.54 -0.25
N ILE A 50 11.82 1.43 0.14
CA ILE A 50 13.25 1.44 0.50
C ILE A 50 14.17 1.44 -0.72
N SER A 51 13.70 0.91 -1.85
CA SER A 51 14.45 0.86 -3.10
C SER A 51 14.39 2.15 -3.91
N ILE A 52 13.52 3.10 -3.53
CA ILE A 52 13.43 4.41 -4.16
C ILE A 52 14.67 5.23 -3.77
N LYS A 53 15.77 4.93 -4.46
CA LYS A 53 16.98 5.76 -4.40
C LYS A 53 16.79 6.90 -5.38
N TYR A 54 17.08 8.12 -4.94
CA TYR A 54 17.17 9.26 -5.85
C TYR A 54 18.21 8.96 -6.93
N LYS A 55 17.78 8.86 -8.19
CA LYS A 55 18.63 8.45 -9.32
C LYS A 55 19.51 9.57 -9.88
N GLY A 56 19.54 10.75 -9.25
CA GLY A 56 20.38 11.88 -9.68
C GLY A 56 19.95 12.58 -10.96
N ARG A 57 18.97 12.03 -11.72
CA ARG A 57 18.52 12.57 -13.02
C ARG A 57 17.28 13.46 -12.96
N GLY A 58 16.64 13.60 -11.80
CA GLY A 58 15.43 14.42 -11.61
C GLY A 58 15.59 15.36 -10.41
N ASN A 59 14.71 16.34 -10.28
CA ASN A 59 14.72 17.23 -9.11
C ASN A 59 14.25 16.49 -7.84
N ILE A 60 14.68 16.94 -6.66
CA ILE A 60 14.28 16.34 -5.37
C ILE A 60 12.75 16.41 -5.16
N ARG A 61 12.10 17.36 -5.81
CA ARG A 61 10.64 17.50 -5.80
C ARG A 61 9.94 16.28 -6.40
N GLU A 62 10.40 15.76 -7.53
CA GLU A 62 9.89 14.52 -8.15
C GLU A 62 10.04 13.33 -7.20
N TYR A 63 11.18 13.24 -6.52
CA TYR A 63 11.44 12.22 -5.52
C TYR A 63 10.46 12.28 -4.33
N ILE A 64 10.20 13.48 -3.80
CA ILE A 64 9.25 13.68 -2.69
C ILE A 64 7.80 13.41 -3.13
N ILE A 65 7.44 13.76 -4.38
CA ILE A 65 6.14 13.41 -4.97
C ILE A 65 5.98 11.89 -5.07
N GLU A 66 7.01 11.18 -5.53
CA GLU A 66 6.97 9.72 -5.66
C GLU A 66 6.84 9.03 -4.28
N MET A 67 7.52 9.55 -3.25
CA MET A 67 7.35 9.12 -1.86
C MET A 67 5.94 9.38 -1.31
N SER A 68 5.35 10.54 -1.65
CA SER A 68 3.97 10.88 -1.27
C SER A 68 2.95 9.93 -1.93
N ASN A 69 3.18 9.57 -3.19
CA ASN A 69 2.36 8.59 -3.93
C ASN A 69 2.46 7.18 -3.35
N LEU A 70 3.62 6.77 -2.85
CA LEU A 70 3.74 5.48 -2.15
C LEU A 70 3.02 5.51 -0.80
N THR A 71 3.12 6.61 -0.07
CA THR A 71 2.41 6.81 1.21
C THR A 71 0.89 6.73 1.04
N SER A 72 0.34 7.30 -0.03
CA SER A 72 -1.10 7.21 -0.30
C SER A 72 -1.56 5.77 -0.56
N LYS A 73 -0.72 4.95 -1.21
CA LYS A 73 -0.98 3.51 -1.41
C LYS A 73 -0.95 2.72 -0.10
N PHE A 74 -0.02 3.04 0.81
CA PHE A 74 -0.06 2.47 2.16
C PHE A 74 -1.37 2.82 2.88
N LYS A 75 -1.81 4.08 2.77
CA LYS A 75 -3.07 4.54 3.37
C LYS A 75 -4.28 3.78 2.82
N SER A 76 -4.32 3.44 1.51
CA SER A 76 -5.38 2.61 0.94
C SER A 76 -5.40 1.17 1.49
N LEU A 77 -4.25 0.65 1.92
CA LEU A 77 -4.13 -0.63 2.62
C LEU A 77 -4.41 -0.52 4.14
N LYS A 78 -4.94 0.61 4.61
CA LYS A 78 -5.16 0.92 6.04
C LYS A 78 -3.86 0.96 6.86
N LEU A 79 -2.72 1.11 6.20
CA LEU A 79 -1.41 1.31 6.83
C LEU A 79 -1.06 2.79 6.79
N LYS A 80 -1.15 3.46 7.93
CA LYS A 80 -0.81 4.89 8.02
C LYS A 80 0.64 5.04 8.46
N LEU A 81 1.49 5.52 7.56
CA LEU A 81 2.83 5.97 7.93
C LEU A 81 2.73 7.36 8.58
N SER A 82 3.46 7.58 9.67
CA SER A 82 3.54 8.91 10.27
C SER A 82 4.37 9.85 9.39
N GLU A 83 4.02 11.12 9.35
CA GLU A 83 4.74 12.13 8.57
C GLU A 83 6.23 12.21 8.93
N ASN A 84 6.57 12.17 10.24
CA ASN A 84 7.96 12.12 10.69
C ASN A 84 8.74 10.94 10.10
N LEU A 85 8.16 9.74 10.08
CA LEU A 85 8.80 8.56 9.50
C LEU A 85 9.09 8.77 8.01
N ILE A 86 8.18 9.40 7.27
CA ILE A 86 8.36 9.65 5.84
C ILE A 86 9.49 10.66 5.61
N VAL A 87 9.53 11.74 6.41
CA VAL A 87 10.59 12.76 6.36
C VAL A 87 11.96 12.13 6.65
N HIS A 88 12.07 11.32 7.70
CA HIS A 88 13.31 10.60 8.00
C HIS A 88 13.70 9.62 6.90
N LEU A 89 12.74 8.93 6.30
CA LEU A 89 13.01 7.98 5.22
C LEU A 89 13.54 8.68 3.97
N VAL A 90 12.96 9.82 3.61
CA VAL A 90 13.48 10.70 2.54
C VAL A 90 14.93 11.09 2.84
N LEU A 91 15.21 11.58 4.05
CA LEU A 91 16.57 11.97 4.48
C LEU A 91 17.58 10.82 4.43
N ILE A 92 17.18 9.61 4.83
CA ILE A 92 18.07 8.43 4.80
C ILE A 92 18.41 8.04 3.36
N LEU A 93 17.42 8.02 2.48
CA LEU A 93 17.55 7.56 1.09
C LEU A 93 18.18 8.60 0.15
N LEU A 94 18.32 9.85 0.61
CA LEU A 94 19.05 10.87 -0.11
C LEU A 94 20.55 10.52 -0.27
N PRO A 95 21.12 10.73 -1.46
CA PRO A 95 22.53 10.47 -1.74
C PRO A 95 23.50 11.22 -0.81
N ALA A 96 24.74 10.73 -0.74
CA ALA A 96 25.80 11.31 0.08
C ALA A 96 26.13 12.78 -0.28
N HIS A 97 25.93 13.22 -1.52
CA HIS A 97 26.16 14.62 -1.91
C HIS A 97 25.18 15.62 -1.25
N PHE A 98 24.09 15.14 -0.62
CA PHE A 98 23.20 15.96 0.21
C PHE A 98 23.55 15.92 1.70
N CYS A 99 24.77 15.53 2.07
CA CYS A 99 25.19 15.41 3.47
C CYS A 99 24.95 16.71 4.28
N GLN A 100 25.25 17.87 3.69
CA GLN A 100 25.04 19.17 4.34
C GLN A 100 23.57 19.44 4.68
N PHE A 101 22.64 19.01 3.83
CA PHE A 101 21.21 19.11 4.11
C PHE A 101 20.78 18.23 5.29
N LYS A 102 21.32 17.00 5.36
CA LYS A 102 21.08 16.10 6.51
C LYS A 102 21.60 16.71 7.81
N VAL A 103 22.78 17.33 7.78
CA VAL A 103 23.36 18.03 8.94
C VAL A 103 22.46 19.19 9.35
N SER A 104 22.02 20.02 8.40
CA SER A 104 21.10 21.15 8.66
C SER A 104 19.83 20.69 9.38
N TYR A 105 19.16 19.66 8.84
CA TYR A 105 17.98 19.08 9.48
C TYR A 105 18.27 18.56 10.90
N ASN A 106 19.35 17.80 11.08
CA ASN A 106 19.70 17.22 12.38
C ASN A 106 20.06 18.27 13.44
N THR A 107 20.56 19.44 13.02
CA THR A 107 20.89 20.54 13.93
C THR A 107 19.68 21.38 14.32
N GLN A 108 18.58 21.29 13.58
CA GLN A 108 17.34 21.99 13.92
C GLN A 108 16.56 21.23 14.99
N LYS A 109 16.01 21.98 15.95
CA LYS A 109 15.16 21.43 17.02
C LYS A 109 13.74 21.14 16.53
N ASP A 110 13.30 21.84 15.50
CA ASP A 110 11.96 21.73 14.95
C ASP A 110 11.88 20.59 13.94
N LYS A 111 10.72 19.91 13.92
CA LYS A 111 10.46 18.83 12.97
C LYS A 111 9.86 19.42 11.71
N TRP A 112 10.51 19.19 10.57
CA TRP A 112 9.96 19.59 9.28
C TRP A 112 8.87 18.65 8.79
N SER A 113 7.86 19.25 8.18
CA SER A 113 6.91 18.62 7.27
C SER A 113 7.55 18.34 5.91
N LEU A 114 6.89 17.53 5.08
CA LEU A 114 7.34 17.30 3.70
C LEU A 114 7.36 18.60 2.86
N ASN A 115 6.45 19.52 3.14
CA ASN A 115 6.38 20.79 2.41
C ASN A 115 7.57 21.71 2.74
N GLU A 116 7.94 21.79 4.02
CA GLU A 116 9.15 22.52 4.45
C GLU A 116 10.41 21.88 3.88
N LEU A 117 10.48 20.55 3.87
CA LEU A 117 11.57 19.81 3.25
C LEU A 117 11.72 20.20 1.76
N ILE A 118 10.62 20.27 0.99
CA ILE A 118 10.64 20.72 -0.41
C ILE A 118 11.14 22.16 -0.52
N SER A 119 10.67 23.04 0.36
CA SER A 119 11.02 24.48 0.33
C SER A 119 12.51 24.74 0.60
N HIS A 120 13.17 23.92 1.41
CA HIS A 120 14.60 24.05 1.70
C HIS A 120 15.51 23.43 0.63
N TYR A 121 14.93 22.74 -0.36
CA TYR A 121 15.64 22.10 -1.47
C TYR A 121 15.66 22.92 -2.76
N VAL A 122 14.86 24.00 -2.84
CA VAL A 122 14.85 25.00 -3.92
C VAL A 122 15.84 26.10 -3.58
#